data_AF-A0A9E1ED66-F1
#
_entry.id   AF-A0A9E1ED66-F1
#
_cell.length_a   1.000
_cell.length_b   1.000
_cell.length_c   1.000
_cell.angle_alpha   90.00
_cell.angle_beta   90.00
_cell.angle_gamma   90.00
#
_symmetry.space_group_name_H-M   'P 1'
#
loop_
_entity.id
_entity.type
_entity.pdbx_description
1 polymer ?
#
loop_
_entity_poly.entity_id
_entity_poly.type
_entity_poly.pdbx_seq_one_letter_code
_entity_poly.pdbx_strand_id
1 'polypeptide(L)'
;MNKNEIKLQKNNSNRDWSDLEWIQEFHSFLQGDIPEGISLGDEYKVKLTPEQSSTVIWYLQEHFPILPDSIEMCDVCKRLYDSYSEGCHYEIEGKNFCGACEDESEATYCDNCMSDMWKSEGRDEDTGLYLCKKCKENKK
;
A
#
# COMPACT_ATOMS: atom_id res chain seq x y z
N MET A 1 -11.09 28.75 -29.83
CA MET A 1 -10.25 28.13 -28.78
C MET A 1 -10.15 26.65 -29.09
N ASN A 2 -8.93 26.11 -29.23
CA ASN A 2 -8.72 24.68 -29.50
C ASN A 2 -9.09 23.86 -28.25
N LYS A 3 -9.96 22.86 -28.42
CA LYS A 3 -10.45 22.00 -27.33
C LYS A 3 -9.40 21.01 -26.78
N ASN A 4 -8.21 20.95 -27.37
CA ASN A 4 -7.24 19.86 -27.17
C ASN A 4 -5.95 20.29 -26.45
N GLU A 5 -5.88 21.51 -25.92
CA GLU A 5 -4.64 22.02 -25.32
C GLU A 5 -4.59 21.69 -23.82
N ILE A 6 -3.79 20.68 -23.46
CA ILE A 6 -3.41 20.43 -22.05
C ILE A 6 -2.50 21.58 -21.63
N LYS A 7 -3.03 22.52 -20.85
CA LYS A 7 -2.21 23.57 -20.23
C LYS A 7 -1.48 22.98 -19.03
N LEU A 8 -0.26 22.50 -19.26
CA LEU A 8 0.66 22.12 -18.20
C LEU A 8 1.10 23.39 -17.47
N GLN A 9 0.35 23.80 -16.45
CA GLN A 9 0.90 24.68 -15.42
C GLN A 9 1.84 23.82 -14.58
N LYS A 10 3.07 24.30 -14.33
CA LYS A 10 3.94 23.71 -13.30
C LYS A 10 3.29 23.98 -11.93
N ASN A 11 2.25 23.24 -11.60
CA ASN A 11 1.60 23.27 -10.30
C ASN A 11 2.29 22.23 -9.45
N ASN A 12 3.32 22.66 -8.74
CA ASN A 12 3.69 21.94 -7.55
C ASN A 12 4.28 22.91 -6.52
N SER A 13 3.39 23.48 -5.71
CA SER A 13 3.72 24.26 -4.51
C SER A 13 3.88 23.38 -3.26
N ASN A 14 3.60 22.08 -3.34
CA ASN A 14 3.54 21.15 -2.20
C ASN A 14 4.94 20.60 -1.88
N ARG A 15 5.91 21.49 -1.67
CA ARG A 15 7.32 21.13 -1.43
C ARG A 15 7.55 20.24 -0.20
N ASP A 16 6.58 20.18 0.71
CA ASP A 16 6.69 19.50 1.99
C ASP A 16 5.95 18.15 2.03
N TRP A 17 5.35 17.71 0.91
CA TRP A 17 4.69 16.41 0.85
C TRP A 17 5.69 15.26 0.92
N SER A 18 5.32 14.24 1.69
CA SER A 18 5.93 12.93 1.67
C SER A 18 5.70 12.21 0.34
N ASP A 19 6.51 11.19 0.06
CA ASP A 19 6.33 10.36 -1.13
C ASP A 19 4.96 9.68 -1.16
N LEU A 20 4.45 9.24 0.00
CA LEU A 20 3.11 8.67 0.13
C LEU A 20 2.03 9.67 -0.31
N GLU A 21 2.11 10.94 0.12
CA GLU A 21 1.13 11.97 -0.28
C GLU A 21 1.16 12.23 -1.79
N TRP A 22 2.36 12.32 -2.38
CA TRP A 22 2.53 12.46 -3.83
C TRP A 22 1.92 11.30 -4.61
N ILE A 23 2.21 10.08 -4.19
CA ILE A 23 1.76 8.88 -4.88
C ILE A 23 0.26 8.65 -4.64
N GLN A 24 -0.27 9.06 -3.48
CA GLN A 24 -1.71 9.01 -3.20
C GLN A 24 -2.51 9.99 -4.09
N GLU A 25 -1.98 11.20 -4.34
CA GLU A 25 -2.59 12.10 -5.31
C GLU A 25 -2.57 11.50 -6.72
N PHE A 26 -1.43 10.92 -7.13
CA PHE A 26 -1.31 10.24 -8.43
C PHE A 26 -2.25 9.04 -8.56
N HIS A 27 -2.38 8.23 -7.52
CA HIS A 27 -3.33 7.11 -7.44
C HIS A 27 -4.77 7.58 -7.59
N SER A 28 -5.13 8.69 -6.93
CA SER A 28 -6.46 9.30 -7.05
C SER A 28 -6.69 9.84 -8.46
N PHE A 29 -5.67 10.44 -9.07
CA PHE A 29 -5.72 10.93 -10.44
C PHE A 29 -6.00 9.83 -11.47
N LEU A 30 -5.34 8.68 -11.34
CA LEU A 30 -5.56 7.51 -12.18
C LEU A 30 -6.98 6.93 -12.06
N GLN A 31 -7.65 7.17 -10.93
CA GLN A 31 -9.04 6.77 -10.68
C GLN A 31 -10.07 7.80 -11.16
N GLY A 32 -9.62 8.99 -11.57
CA GLY A 32 -10.43 10.01 -12.22
C GLY A 32 -10.61 11.30 -11.42
N ASP A 33 -10.01 11.40 -10.24
CA ASP A 33 -9.93 12.65 -9.50
C ASP A 33 -8.99 13.61 -10.23
N ILE A 34 -9.33 14.89 -10.28
CA ILE A 34 -8.49 15.87 -10.95
C ILE A 34 -7.89 16.79 -9.89
N PRO A 35 -6.56 16.81 -9.73
CA PRO A 35 -5.87 17.71 -8.80
C PRO A 35 -6.22 19.18 -9.05
N GLU A 36 -6.09 19.99 -8.00
CA GLU A 36 -6.39 21.41 -8.08
C GLU A 36 -5.52 22.12 -9.13
N GLY A 37 -6.14 22.99 -9.93
CA GLY A 37 -5.47 23.75 -10.98
C GLY A 37 -5.16 22.96 -12.26
N ILE A 38 -5.49 21.66 -12.32
CA ILE A 38 -5.54 20.89 -13.56
C ILE A 38 -6.96 20.93 -14.12
N SER A 39 -7.09 21.19 -15.42
CA SER A 39 -8.38 21.12 -16.12
C SER A 39 -8.27 20.10 -17.24
N LEU A 40 -9.08 19.05 -17.16
CA LEU A 40 -9.12 17.96 -18.13
C LEU A 40 -10.57 17.73 -18.57
N GLY A 41 -10.79 17.54 -19.88
CA GLY A 41 -12.10 17.10 -20.38
C GLY A 41 -12.46 15.71 -19.82
N ASP A 42 -13.75 15.47 -19.57
CA ASP A 42 -14.24 14.22 -18.97
C ASP A 42 -13.87 12.98 -19.79
N GLU A 43 -13.75 13.11 -21.11
CA GLU A 43 -13.35 12.05 -22.04
C GLU A 43 -11.89 11.62 -21.91
N TYR A 44 -11.05 12.44 -21.27
CA TYR A 44 -9.62 12.16 -21.08
C TYR A 44 -9.31 11.66 -19.66
N LYS A 45 -10.29 11.69 -18.75
CA LYS A 45 -10.10 11.21 -17.37
C LYS A 45 -9.82 9.71 -17.38
N VAL A 46 -8.74 9.34 -16.70
CA VAL A 46 -8.45 7.94 -16.41
C VAL A 46 -9.48 7.44 -15.38
N LYS A 47 -9.94 6.19 -15.51
CA LYS A 47 -10.96 5.59 -14.63
C LYS A 47 -10.56 4.17 -14.27
N LEU A 48 -9.37 4.03 -13.68
CA LEU A 48 -8.89 2.75 -13.19
C LEU A 48 -9.60 2.38 -11.88
N THR A 49 -9.71 1.09 -11.59
CA THR A 49 -9.99 0.63 -10.22
C THR A 49 -8.75 0.87 -9.33
N PRO A 50 -8.88 0.86 -7.98
CA PRO A 50 -7.74 0.99 -7.08
C PRO A 50 -6.61 0.00 -7.42
N GLU A 51 -6.94 -1.25 -7.73
CA GLU A 51 -5.98 -2.31 -8.08
C GLU A 51 -5.29 -2.06 -9.42
N GLN A 52 -6.04 -1.60 -10.43
CA GLN A 52 -5.48 -1.25 -11.72
C GLN A 52 -4.54 -0.04 -11.58
N SER A 53 -4.92 0.96 -10.78
CA SER A 53 -4.06 2.10 -10.48
C SER A 53 -2.80 1.67 -9.70
N SER A 54 -2.93 0.77 -8.73
CA SER A 54 -1.80 0.22 -7.97
C SER A 54 -0.83 -0.54 -8.88
N THR A 55 -1.33 -1.27 -9.88
CA THR A 55 -0.47 -1.96 -10.88
C THR A 55 0.38 -0.96 -11.67
N VAL A 56 -0.15 0.21 -12.02
CA VAL A 56 0.60 1.26 -12.72
C VAL A 56 1.71 1.81 -11.81
N ILE A 57 1.40 2.06 -10.53
CA ILE A 57 2.36 2.54 -9.55
C ILE A 57 3.47 1.51 -9.34
N TRP A 58 3.11 0.25 -9.11
CA TRP A 58 4.05 -0.88 -9.00
C TRP A 58 5.01 -0.95 -10.19
N TYR A 59 4.51 -0.79 -11.42
CA TYR A 59 5.36 -0.78 -12.60
C TYR A 59 6.37 0.38 -12.60
N LEU A 60 5.97 1.55 -12.09
CA LEU A 60 6.85 2.71 -11.94
C LEU A 60 7.86 2.57 -10.79
N GLN A 61 7.55 1.75 -9.77
CA GLN A 61 8.45 1.41 -8.66
C GLN A 61 9.46 0.33 -9.06
N GLU A 62 8.99 -0.79 -9.60
CA GLU A 62 9.82 -1.99 -9.83
C GLU A 62 10.50 -2.02 -11.19
N HIS A 63 9.79 -1.61 -12.25
CA HIS A 63 10.30 -1.76 -13.61
C HIS A 63 11.08 -0.53 -14.09
N PHE A 64 10.58 0.68 -13.80
CA PHE A 64 11.25 1.94 -14.18
C PHE A 64 12.06 2.63 -13.07
N PRO A 65 12.14 2.03 -11.88
CA PRO A 65 12.42 2.70 -10.59
C PRO A 65 12.40 4.22 -10.57
N ILE A 66 11.23 4.80 -10.85
CA ILE A 66 10.98 6.26 -10.79
C ILE A 66 10.36 6.66 -9.45
N LEU A 67 9.50 5.81 -8.90
CA LEU A 67 8.83 6.00 -7.61
C LEU A 67 9.52 5.14 -6.53
N PRO A 68 9.51 5.56 -5.24
CA PRO A 68 10.01 4.73 -4.14
C PRO A 68 9.25 3.41 -4.04
N ASP A 69 9.98 2.33 -3.79
CA ASP A 69 9.47 0.95 -3.70
C ASP A 69 8.76 0.63 -2.38
N SER A 70 8.70 1.58 -1.44
CA SER A 70 8.08 1.35 -0.13
C SER A 70 6.57 1.57 -0.12
N ILE A 71 5.98 2.22 -1.14
CA ILE A 71 4.54 2.51 -1.14
C ILE A 71 3.75 1.30 -1.63
N GLU A 72 2.96 0.74 -0.72
CA GLU A 72 2.15 -0.47 -0.93
C GLU A 72 0.65 -0.14 -0.86
N MET A 73 -0.20 -1.04 -1.36
CA MET A 73 -1.66 -0.92 -1.26
C MET A 73 -2.25 -1.97 -0.32
N CYS A 74 -3.04 -1.54 0.65
CA CYS A 74 -3.73 -2.46 1.55
C CYS A 74 -4.84 -3.22 0.82
N ASP A 75 -4.85 -4.55 0.94
CA ASP A 75 -5.83 -5.42 0.31
C ASP A 75 -7.24 -5.29 0.90
N VAL A 76 -7.37 -4.80 2.13
CA VAL A 76 -8.64 -4.62 2.83
C VAL A 76 -9.28 -3.29 2.46
N CYS A 77 -8.63 -2.17 2.77
CA CYS A 77 -9.21 -0.83 2.61
C CYS A 77 -8.85 -0.14 1.29
N LYS A 78 -7.96 -0.72 0.48
CA LYS A 78 -7.49 -0.20 -0.82
C LYS A 78 -6.79 1.16 -0.77
N ARG A 79 -6.34 1.59 0.42
CA ARG A 79 -5.52 2.78 0.59
C ARG A 79 -4.04 2.44 0.42
N LEU A 80 -3.28 3.42 -0.06
CA LEU A 80 -1.83 3.32 -0.05
C LEU A 80 -1.28 3.59 1.35
N TYR A 81 -0.16 2.94 1.66
CA TYR A 81 0.60 3.16 2.89
C TYR A 81 2.10 3.02 2.58
N ASP A 82 2.94 3.56 3.45
CA ASP A 82 4.38 3.42 3.35
C ASP A 82 4.85 2.24 4.21
N SER A 83 5.28 1.15 3.56
CA SER A 83 5.73 -0.09 4.21
C SER A 83 7.00 0.08 5.05
N TYR A 84 7.75 1.17 4.87
CA TYR A 84 8.88 1.50 5.76
C TYR A 84 8.41 2.13 7.08
N SER A 85 7.18 2.64 7.12
CA SER A 85 6.61 3.35 8.27
C SER A 85 5.55 2.52 9.01
N GLU A 86 4.74 1.73 8.30
CA GLU A 86 3.66 0.93 8.88
C GLU A 86 3.29 -0.29 8.04
N GLY A 87 2.38 -1.11 8.57
CA GLY A 87 1.78 -2.22 7.86
C GLY A 87 2.67 -3.45 7.75
N CYS A 88 2.15 -4.47 7.08
CA CYS A 88 2.79 -5.76 6.96
C CYS A 88 2.34 -6.50 5.69
N HIS A 89 3.24 -7.32 5.15
CA HIS A 89 2.92 -8.32 4.14
C HIS A 89 3.07 -9.71 4.75
N TYR A 90 1.99 -10.49 4.70
CA TYR A 90 2.03 -11.88 5.12
C TYR A 90 2.10 -12.77 3.88
N GLU A 91 3.25 -13.40 3.65
CA GLU A 91 3.51 -14.32 2.54
C GLU A 91 2.54 -15.50 2.54
N ILE A 92 2.17 -15.98 3.72
CA ILE A 92 1.24 -17.11 3.84
C ILE A 92 -0.19 -16.76 3.40
N GLU A 93 -0.57 -15.48 3.49
CA GLU A 93 -1.83 -14.96 2.93
C GLU A 93 -1.67 -14.44 1.51
N GLY A 94 -0.46 -14.03 1.13
CA GLY A 94 -0.19 -13.29 -0.10
C GLY A 94 -0.90 -11.94 -0.13
N LYS A 95 -0.96 -11.24 1.01
CA LYS A 95 -1.72 -9.99 1.17
C LYS A 95 -0.96 -8.94 1.95
N ASN A 96 -1.22 -7.69 1.55
CA ASN A 96 -0.74 -6.47 2.17
C ASN A 96 -1.79 -5.86 3.10
N PHE A 97 -1.38 -5.48 4.29
CA PHE A 97 -2.22 -4.81 5.29
C PHE A 97 -1.55 -3.53 5.75
N CYS A 98 -2.26 -2.40 5.68
CA CYS A 98 -1.80 -1.18 6.35
C CYS A 98 -1.92 -1.33 7.87
N GLY A 99 -1.28 -0.45 8.65
CA GLY A 99 -1.30 -0.52 10.11
C GLY A 99 -2.71 -0.47 10.72
N ALA A 100 -3.67 0.16 10.03
CA ALA A 100 -5.06 0.22 10.48
C ALA A 100 -5.87 -1.07 10.17
N CYS A 101 -5.38 -1.94 9.29
CA CYS A 101 -6.08 -3.16 8.87
C CYS A 101 -5.32 -4.44 9.22
N GLU A 102 -4.17 -4.36 9.89
CA GLU A 102 -3.37 -5.54 10.27
C GLU A 102 -4.16 -6.55 11.14
N ASP A 103 -5.04 -6.06 12.01
CA ASP A 103 -5.88 -6.92 12.85
C ASP A 103 -6.85 -7.80 12.06
N GLU A 104 -7.20 -7.41 10.83
CA GLU A 104 -8.07 -8.17 9.92
C GLU A 104 -7.35 -9.38 9.29
N SER A 105 -6.02 -9.47 9.41
CA SER A 105 -5.26 -10.64 8.96
C SER A 105 -5.54 -11.86 9.84
N GLU A 106 -5.61 -13.04 9.22
CA GLU A 106 -5.62 -14.33 9.92
C GLU A 106 -4.19 -14.80 10.26
N ALA A 107 -3.19 -14.21 9.63
CA ALA A 107 -1.77 -14.43 9.86
C ALA A 107 -1.15 -13.42 10.85
N THR A 108 0.03 -13.77 11.35
CA THR A 108 0.88 -12.94 12.20
C THR A 108 2.31 -13.45 12.14
N TYR A 109 3.26 -12.69 12.69
CA TYR A 109 4.64 -13.14 12.83
C TYR A 109 4.84 -13.88 14.16
N CYS A 110 5.70 -14.89 14.14
CA CYS A 110 6.24 -15.47 15.35
C CYS A 110 7.08 -14.43 16.12
N ASP A 111 6.72 -14.13 17.37
CA ASP A 111 7.42 -13.15 18.22
C ASP A 111 8.90 -13.48 18.46
N ASN A 112 9.32 -14.74 18.25
CA ASN A 112 10.70 -15.18 18.46
C ASN A 112 11.56 -15.23 17.19
N CYS A 113 10.97 -15.54 16.03
CA CYS A 113 11.75 -15.81 14.81
C CYS A 113 11.23 -15.11 13.56
N MET A 114 10.19 -14.28 13.69
CA MET A 114 9.60 -13.47 12.63
C MET A 114 9.10 -14.28 11.42
N SER A 115 8.85 -15.58 11.59
CA SER A 115 8.25 -16.40 10.53
C SER A 115 6.74 -16.20 10.52
N ASP A 116 6.17 -16.07 9.34
CA ASP A 116 4.73 -16.11 9.11
C ASP A 116 4.09 -17.37 9.68
N MET A 117 2.88 -17.18 10.21
CA MET A 117 2.08 -18.25 10.78
C MET A 117 0.63 -17.82 10.93
N TRP A 118 -0.27 -18.79 10.98
CA TRP A 118 -1.68 -18.53 11.29
C TRP A 118 -1.85 -18.18 12.78
N LYS A 119 -2.60 -17.11 13.08
CA LYS A 119 -2.96 -16.71 14.46
C LYS A 119 -3.61 -17.87 15.22
N SER A 120 -4.43 -18.67 14.53
CA SER A 120 -5.14 -19.84 15.07
C SER A 120 -4.22 -20.97 15.54
N GLU A 121 -3.01 -21.07 15.00
CA GLU A 121 -2.01 -22.10 15.36
C GLU A 121 -1.01 -21.59 16.42
N GLY A 122 -0.95 -20.27 16.57
CA GLY A 122 0.20 -19.58 17.13
C GLY A 122 0.10 -19.09 18.54
N ARG A 123 -1.11 -18.79 19.01
CA ARG A 123 -1.28 -18.15 20.31
C ARG A 123 -0.80 -19.08 21.43
N ASP A 124 0.09 -18.57 22.27
CA ASP A 124 0.55 -19.18 23.51
C ASP A 124 -0.29 -18.58 24.64
N GLU A 125 -1.15 -19.39 25.27
CA GLU A 125 -2.10 -18.91 26.27
C GLU A 125 -1.42 -18.44 27.56
N ASP A 126 -0.23 -18.96 27.86
CA ASP A 126 0.51 -18.64 29.08
C ASP A 126 1.21 -17.27 28.95
N THR A 127 1.79 -16.98 27.79
CA THR A 127 2.54 -15.71 27.57
C THR A 127 1.77 -14.66 26.78
N GLY A 128 0.66 -15.02 26.14
CA GLY A 128 -0.10 -14.15 25.23
C GLY A 128 0.62 -13.86 23.90
N LEU A 129 1.76 -14.50 23.67
CA LEU A 129 2.60 -14.34 22.48
C LEU A 129 2.13 -15.24 21.34
N TYR A 130 2.46 -14.87 20.10
CA TYR A 130 2.35 -15.74 18.93
C TYR A 130 3.67 -16.45 18.67
N LEU A 131 3.67 -17.78 18.80
CA LEU A 131 4.87 -18.60 18.63
C LEU A 131 4.63 -19.72 17.64
N CYS A 132 5.52 -19.82 16.65
CA CYS A 132 5.48 -20.93 15.71
C CYS A 132 5.76 -22.25 16.44
N LYS A 133 5.36 -23.38 15.82
CA LYS A 133 5.49 -24.71 16.41
C LYS A 133 6.90 -25.01 16.94
N LYS A 134 7.93 -24.66 16.16
CA LYS A 134 9.34 -24.86 16.54
C LYS A 134 9.72 -24.05 17.78
N CYS A 135 9.30 -22.78 17.85
CA CYS A 135 9.59 -21.91 18.99
C CYS A 135 8.83 -22.34 20.25
N LYS A 136 7.61 -22.90 20.12
CA LYS A 136 6.86 -23.50 21.23
C LYS A 136 7.56 -24.75 21.78
N GLU A 137 8.07 -25.62 20.89
CA GLU A 137 8.78 -26.84 21.29
C GLU A 137 10.11 -26.53 22.00
N ASN A 138 10.83 -25.50 21.56
CA ASN A 138 12.10 -25.06 22.18
C ASN A 138 11.94 -24.35 23.53
N LYS A 139 10.72 -24.04 23.98
CA LYS A 139 10.45 -23.54 25.35
C LYS A 139 10.48 -24.65 26.42
N LYS A 140 10.39 -25.93 26.02
CA LYS A 140 10.40 -27.09 26.93
C LYS A 140 11.80 -27.55 27.24
#